data_AF-A0A4R8MAM2-F1
#
_entry.id   AF-A0A4R8MAM2-F1
#
_cell.length_a   1.000
_cell.length_b   1.000
_cell.length_c   1.000
_cell.angle_alpha   90.00
_cell.angle_beta   90.00
_cell.angle_gamma   90.00
#
_symmetry.space_group_name_H-M   'P 1'
#
loop_
_entity.id
_entity.type
_entity.pdbx_description
1 polymer ?
#
loop_
_entity_poly.entity_id
_entity_poly.type
_entity_poly.pdbx_seq_one_letter_code
_entity_poly.pdbx_strand_id
1 'polypeptide(L)'
;MFKKSIAVLSLFFILTSCWKDKSPEDLIRLKDKFKSQVATFESKKEVANKNVNKGLESLGALKLALEDAKNEDKEFAKVYGDWEKVDKRVKNLNKEYEDLKIKAANLFTAMETQTNSLSDQKSKNTLLSAINKAKTKYNGTLANTSKAIDKLKLLHNDAVEVVKALEVAAALNSFDSINGQMKSIEDRVDGIMQELNVAVVESKKLYEKKITELGEN
;
A
#
# COMPACT_ATOMS: atom_id res chain seq x y z
N MET A 1 70.25 24.46 5.27
CA MET A 1 69.08 24.71 6.15
C MET A 1 67.77 24.38 5.41
N PHE A 2 67.49 23.12 5.05
CA PHE A 2 66.25 22.77 4.32
C PHE A 2 65.74 21.34 4.60
N LYS A 3 65.97 20.80 5.81
CA LYS A 3 65.49 19.45 6.19
C LYS A 3 64.48 19.43 7.34
N LYS A 4 64.11 20.59 7.90
CA LYS A 4 63.13 20.67 9.00
C LYS A 4 61.76 21.22 8.59
N SER A 5 61.60 21.73 7.37
CA SER A 5 60.31 22.28 6.90
C SER A 5 59.35 21.26 6.28
N ILE A 6 59.78 20.01 6.09
CA ILE A 6 58.95 18.97 5.44
C ILE A 6 58.02 18.27 6.44
N ALA A 7 58.34 18.29 7.74
CA ALA A 7 57.53 17.62 8.77
C ALA A 7 56.25 18.38 9.15
N VAL A 8 56.15 19.68 8.84
CA VAL A 8 55.00 20.52 9.21
C VAL A 8 53.90 20.51 8.14
N LEU A 9 54.24 20.23 6.87
CA LEU A 9 53.27 20.13 5.79
C LEU A 9 52.48 18.81 5.78
N SER A 10 52.99 17.76 6.42
CA SER A 10 52.30 16.46 6.51
C SER A 10 51.20 16.42 7.58
N LEU A 11 51.19 17.38 8.53
CA LEU A 11 50.17 17.43 9.58
C LEU A 11 48.87 18.13 9.16
N PHE A 12 48.90 18.91 8.06
CA PHE A 12 47.71 19.62 7.56
C PHE A 12 46.80 18.75 6.67
N PHE A 13 47.25 17.56 6.25
CA PHE A 13 46.46 16.68 5.39
C PHE A 13 45.52 15.71 6.13
N ILE A 14 45.51 15.71 7.47
CA ILE A 14 44.65 14.81 8.26
C ILE A 14 43.31 15.49 8.64
N LEU A 15 43.17 16.80 8.44
CA LEU A 15 41.97 17.56 8.81
C LEU A 15 40.93 17.71 7.68
N THR A 16 41.16 17.17 6.48
CA THR A 16 40.17 17.22 5.39
C THR A 16 39.22 16.01 5.36
N SER A 17 39.36 15.05 6.28
CA SER A 17 38.43 13.91 6.35
C SER A 17 37.08 14.23 7.03
N CYS A 18 36.91 15.44 7.58
CA CYS A 18 35.62 15.87 8.12
C CYS A 18 34.58 16.29 7.07
N TRP A 19 34.94 16.31 5.78
CA TRP A 19 34.00 16.59 4.68
C TRP A 19 33.80 15.37 3.78
N LYS A 20 33.53 14.21 4.39
CA LYS A 20 32.60 13.27 3.74
C LYS A 20 31.22 13.90 3.84
N ASP A 21 31.00 14.94 3.03
CA ASP A 21 29.67 15.38 2.66
C ASP A 21 28.94 14.15 2.15
N LYS A 22 28.08 13.58 3.01
CA LYS A 22 27.04 12.66 2.57
C LYS A 22 26.25 13.46 1.55
N SER A 23 26.49 13.15 0.29
CA SER A 23 25.90 13.84 -0.87
C SER A 23 24.40 14.12 -0.64
N PRO A 24 23.88 15.26 -1.14
CA PRO A 24 22.44 15.61 -1.15
C PRO A 24 21.50 14.57 -1.77
N GLU A 25 22.05 13.50 -2.36
CA GLU A 25 21.35 12.46 -3.10
C GLU A 25 20.46 11.53 -2.27
N ASP A 26 20.56 11.50 -0.94
CA ASP A 26 19.73 10.58 -0.15
C ASP A 26 18.24 10.95 -0.20
N LEU A 27 17.90 12.22 -0.05
CA LEU A 27 16.50 12.61 0.08
C LEU A 27 15.75 12.53 -1.27
N ILE A 28 16.37 13.01 -2.35
CA ILE A 28 15.78 12.96 -3.70
C ILE A 28 15.60 11.49 -4.13
N ARG A 29 16.62 10.65 -3.95
CA ARG A 29 16.55 9.22 -4.28
C ARG A 29 15.49 8.48 -3.46
N LEU A 30 15.36 8.79 -2.16
CA LEU A 30 14.32 8.20 -1.31
C LEU A 30 12.92 8.64 -1.75
N LYS A 31 12.76 9.91 -2.14
CA LYS A 31 11.51 10.44 -2.70
C LYS A 31 11.14 9.69 -4.00
N ASP A 32 12.09 9.46 -4.89
CA ASP A 32 11.85 8.72 -6.14
C ASP A 32 11.51 7.24 -5.88
N LYS A 33 12.22 6.59 -4.94
CA LYS A 33 11.89 5.21 -4.52
C LYS A 33 10.50 5.10 -3.93
N PHE A 34 10.09 6.09 -3.12
CA PHE A 34 8.76 6.17 -2.55
C PHE A 34 7.71 6.38 -3.66
N LYS A 35 7.92 7.33 -4.57
CA LYS A 35 7.05 7.56 -5.74
C LYS A 35 6.85 6.30 -6.59
N SER A 36 7.93 5.59 -6.89
CA SER A 36 7.88 4.32 -7.62
C SER A 36 7.07 3.24 -6.88
N GLN A 37 7.18 3.20 -5.55
CA GLN A 37 6.37 2.28 -4.75
C GLN A 37 4.89 2.65 -4.76
N VAL A 38 4.55 3.93 -4.69
CA VAL A 38 3.16 4.39 -4.77
C VAL A 38 2.52 3.94 -6.10
N ALA A 39 3.24 4.10 -7.21
CA ALA A 39 2.77 3.62 -8.51
C ALA A 39 2.60 2.09 -8.56
N THR A 40 3.51 1.35 -7.94
CA THR A 40 3.42 -0.13 -7.86
C THR A 40 2.21 -0.56 -7.03
N PHE A 41 2.03 0.06 -5.85
CA PHE A 41 0.88 -0.17 -4.98
C PHE A 41 -0.44 0.16 -5.68
N GLU A 42 -0.53 1.31 -6.35
CA GLU A 42 -1.69 1.70 -7.15
C GLU A 42 -2.01 0.66 -8.23
N SER A 43 -1.01 0.22 -8.99
CA SER A 43 -1.19 -0.82 -10.01
C SER A 43 -1.70 -2.14 -9.40
N LYS A 44 -1.13 -2.59 -8.28
CA LYS A 44 -1.60 -3.83 -7.62
C LYS A 44 -3.00 -3.67 -7.04
N LYS A 45 -3.36 -2.49 -6.52
CA LYS A 45 -4.70 -2.16 -6.05
C LYS A 45 -5.70 -2.30 -7.20
N GLU A 46 -5.43 -1.71 -8.37
CA GLU A 46 -6.31 -1.83 -9.54
C GLU A 46 -6.47 -3.27 -10.02
N VAL A 47 -5.38 -4.04 -10.04
CA VAL A 47 -5.45 -5.46 -10.40
C VAL A 47 -6.25 -6.26 -9.37
N ALA A 48 -6.09 -6.00 -8.07
CA ALA A 48 -6.89 -6.64 -7.03
C ALA A 48 -8.39 -6.32 -7.21
N ASN A 49 -8.73 -5.04 -7.42
CA ASN A 49 -10.10 -4.59 -7.69
C ASN A 49 -10.73 -5.33 -8.87
N LYS A 50 -10.03 -5.38 -10.00
CA LYS A 50 -10.50 -6.12 -11.19
C LYS A 50 -10.77 -7.59 -10.91
N ASN A 51 -9.93 -8.25 -10.11
CA ASN A 51 -10.13 -9.68 -9.80
C ASN A 51 -11.27 -9.89 -8.80
N VAL A 52 -11.47 -8.98 -7.84
CA VAL A 52 -12.62 -9.02 -6.93
C VAL A 52 -13.93 -8.91 -7.73
N ASN A 53 -14.03 -7.94 -8.65
CA ASN A 53 -15.21 -7.79 -9.49
C ASN A 53 -15.45 -9.02 -10.38
N LYS A 54 -14.39 -9.58 -10.95
CA LYS A 54 -14.50 -10.85 -11.71
C LYS A 54 -14.96 -12.02 -10.82
N GLY A 55 -14.51 -12.08 -9.58
CA GLY A 55 -14.96 -13.05 -8.58
C GLY A 55 -16.45 -12.92 -8.29
N LEU A 56 -16.95 -11.69 -8.10
CA LEU A 56 -18.38 -11.40 -7.94
C LEU A 56 -19.20 -11.79 -9.17
N GLU A 57 -18.76 -11.40 -10.37
CA GLU A 57 -19.42 -11.79 -11.63
C GLU A 57 -19.51 -13.32 -11.77
N SER A 58 -18.44 -14.03 -11.39
CA SER A 58 -18.41 -15.48 -11.43
C SER A 58 -19.36 -16.13 -10.41
N LEU A 59 -19.48 -15.56 -9.19
CA LEU A 59 -20.46 -16.00 -8.20
C LEU A 59 -21.90 -15.80 -8.70
N GLY A 60 -22.18 -14.63 -9.29
CA GLY A 60 -23.47 -14.34 -9.92
C GLY A 60 -23.82 -15.36 -11.00
N ALA A 61 -22.85 -15.68 -11.86
CA ALA A 61 -23.03 -16.67 -12.93
C ALA A 61 -23.25 -18.09 -12.38
N LEU A 62 -22.51 -18.50 -11.35
CA LEU A 62 -22.71 -19.80 -10.69
C LEU A 62 -24.13 -19.92 -10.13
N LYS A 63 -24.61 -18.89 -9.44
CA LYS A 63 -25.97 -18.89 -8.90
C LYS A 63 -27.01 -19.13 -10.01
N LEU A 64 -26.93 -18.40 -11.12
CA LEU A 64 -27.85 -18.58 -12.25
C LEU A 64 -27.75 -19.97 -12.86
N ALA A 65 -26.53 -20.51 -13.00
CA ALA A 65 -26.30 -21.84 -13.54
C ALA A 65 -26.91 -22.95 -12.67
N LEU A 66 -26.89 -22.76 -11.35
CA LEU A 66 -27.52 -23.65 -10.38
C LEU A 66 -29.05 -23.58 -10.44
N GLU A 67 -29.63 -22.38 -10.57
CA GLU A 67 -31.08 -22.21 -10.76
C GLU A 67 -31.57 -22.87 -12.07
N ASP A 68 -30.74 -22.86 -13.11
CA ASP A 68 -31.02 -23.46 -14.42
C ASP A 68 -30.61 -24.94 -14.54
N ALA A 69 -30.01 -25.54 -13.49
CA ALA A 69 -29.46 -26.89 -13.45
C ALA A 69 -28.50 -27.23 -14.62
N LYS A 70 -27.55 -26.33 -14.93
CA LYS A 70 -26.64 -26.46 -16.09
C LYS A 70 -25.17 -26.30 -15.71
N ASN A 71 -24.36 -27.28 -16.12
CA ASN A 71 -22.88 -27.22 -16.07
C ASN A 71 -22.29 -26.88 -14.68
N GLU A 72 -22.93 -27.35 -13.60
CA GLU A 72 -22.64 -26.95 -12.22
C GLU A 72 -21.17 -27.14 -11.84
N ASP A 73 -20.61 -28.34 -12.05
CA ASP A 73 -19.21 -28.65 -11.74
C ASP A 73 -18.22 -27.69 -12.40
N LYS A 74 -18.49 -27.33 -13.66
CA LYS A 74 -17.64 -26.42 -14.44
C LYS A 74 -17.70 -25.01 -13.88
N GLU A 75 -18.89 -24.55 -13.47
CA GLU A 75 -19.05 -23.23 -12.89
C GLU A 75 -18.46 -23.16 -11.48
N PHE A 76 -18.59 -24.20 -10.65
CA PHE A 76 -17.89 -24.27 -9.35
C PHE A 76 -16.37 -24.17 -9.52
N ALA A 77 -15.78 -24.98 -10.41
CA ALA A 77 -14.34 -24.94 -10.66
C ALA A 77 -13.85 -23.56 -11.12
N LYS A 78 -14.63 -22.89 -11.98
CA LYS A 78 -14.34 -21.53 -12.45
C LYS A 78 -14.39 -20.51 -11.32
N VAL A 79 -15.41 -20.56 -10.46
CA VAL A 79 -15.55 -19.64 -9.33
C VAL A 79 -14.42 -19.85 -8.31
N TYR A 80 -14.11 -21.09 -7.93
CA TYR A 80 -12.97 -21.38 -7.06
C TYR A 80 -11.66 -20.82 -7.64
N GLY A 81 -11.41 -21.03 -8.94
CA GLY A 81 -10.20 -20.53 -9.60
C GLY A 81 -10.14 -19.00 -9.69
N ASP A 82 -11.26 -18.30 -9.75
CA ASP A 82 -11.28 -16.83 -9.71
C ASP A 82 -11.07 -16.29 -8.28
N TRP A 83 -11.62 -16.93 -7.26
CA TRP A 83 -11.36 -16.55 -5.86
C TRP A 83 -9.95 -16.88 -5.39
N GLU A 84 -9.34 -17.95 -5.88
CA GLU A 84 -7.90 -18.22 -5.66
C GLU A 84 -7.03 -17.08 -6.22
N LYS A 85 -7.39 -16.55 -7.41
CA LYS A 85 -6.68 -15.38 -7.97
C LYS A 85 -6.87 -14.16 -7.08
N VAL A 86 -8.07 -13.93 -6.53
CA VAL A 86 -8.33 -12.85 -5.57
C VAL A 86 -7.39 -12.95 -4.37
N ASP A 87 -7.31 -14.10 -3.71
CA ASP A 87 -6.40 -14.32 -2.57
C ASP A 87 -4.95 -13.99 -2.93
N LYS A 88 -4.47 -14.51 -4.07
CA LYS A 88 -3.13 -14.21 -4.57
C LYS A 88 -2.92 -12.71 -4.79
N ARG A 89 -3.92 -11.97 -5.29
CA ARG A 89 -3.81 -10.51 -5.48
C ARG A 89 -3.83 -9.76 -4.16
N VAL A 90 -4.66 -10.16 -3.19
CA VAL A 90 -4.70 -9.57 -1.85
C VAL A 90 -3.37 -9.76 -1.13
N LYS A 91 -2.77 -10.96 -1.20
CA LYS A 91 -1.44 -11.23 -0.63
C LYS A 91 -0.34 -10.36 -1.26
N ASN A 92 -0.36 -10.19 -2.58
CA ASN A 92 0.57 -9.29 -3.27
C ASN A 92 0.35 -7.83 -2.87
N LEU A 93 -0.90 -7.38 -2.75
CA LEU A 93 -1.23 -6.03 -2.30
C LEU A 93 -0.72 -5.77 -0.88
N ASN A 94 -0.86 -6.74 0.02
CA ASN A 94 -0.31 -6.67 1.37
C ASN A 94 1.22 -6.54 1.36
N LYS A 95 1.91 -7.25 0.46
CA LYS A 95 3.36 -7.10 0.31
C LYS A 95 3.74 -5.69 -0.15
N GLU A 96 3.07 -5.16 -1.17
CA GLU A 96 3.34 -3.80 -1.65
C GLU A 96 3.02 -2.71 -0.60
N TYR A 97 2.02 -2.97 0.25
CA TYR A 97 1.70 -2.13 1.40
C TYR A 97 2.83 -2.09 2.43
N GLU A 98 3.42 -3.25 2.76
CA GLU A 98 4.56 -3.29 3.68
C GLU A 98 5.77 -2.55 3.12
N ASP A 99 6.05 -2.72 1.82
CA ASP A 99 7.11 -2.00 1.12
C ASP A 99 6.84 -0.48 1.09
N LEU A 100 5.57 -0.08 0.91
CA LEU A 100 5.14 1.33 0.98
C LEU A 100 5.39 1.92 2.37
N LYS A 101 5.03 1.19 3.44
CA LYS A 101 5.27 1.58 4.83
C LYS A 101 6.76 1.80 5.09
N ILE A 102 7.61 0.87 4.67
CA ILE A 102 9.07 0.94 4.86
C ILE A 102 9.64 2.15 4.11
N LYS A 103 9.29 2.33 2.84
CA LYS A 103 9.81 3.44 2.03
C LYS A 103 9.35 4.80 2.53
N ALA A 104 8.12 4.91 3.02
CA ALA A 104 7.64 6.12 3.67
C ALA A 104 8.42 6.43 4.95
N ALA A 105 8.63 5.44 5.82
CA ALA A 105 9.41 5.61 7.04
C ALA A 105 10.85 6.08 6.76
N ASN A 106 11.49 5.50 5.74
CA ASN A 106 12.81 5.91 5.29
C ASN A 106 12.83 7.37 4.79
N LEU A 107 11.82 7.76 4.00
CA LEU A 107 11.69 9.13 3.52
C LEU A 107 11.51 10.13 4.68
N PHE A 108 10.62 9.86 5.63
CA PHE A 108 10.42 10.71 6.80
C PHE A 108 11.69 10.81 7.65
N THR A 109 12.39 9.69 7.88
CA THR A 109 13.65 9.68 8.65
C THR A 109 14.72 10.53 7.97
N ALA A 110 14.83 10.47 6.64
CA ALA A 110 15.77 11.29 5.88
C ALA A 110 15.40 12.78 5.94
N MET A 111 14.11 13.12 5.82
CA MET A 111 13.63 14.50 5.98
C MET A 111 13.96 15.06 7.38
N GLU A 112 13.70 14.28 8.43
CA GLU A 112 14.01 14.65 9.82
C GLU A 112 15.52 14.84 10.01
N THR A 113 16.35 13.93 9.49
CA THR A 113 17.81 14.00 9.58
C THR A 113 18.35 15.26 8.91
N GLN A 114 17.94 15.52 7.67
CA GLN A 114 18.37 16.69 6.91
C GLN A 114 17.89 18.00 7.54
N THR A 115 16.69 18.01 8.12
CA THR A 115 16.16 19.19 8.80
C THR A 115 16.91 19.44 10.11
N ASN A 116 17.30 18.39 10.82
CA ASN A 116 18.03 18.52 12.09
C ASN A 116 19.44 19.06 11.91
N SER A 117 20.06 18.89 10.75
CA SER A 117 21.38 19.44 10.42
C SER A 117 21.37 20.92 10.05
N LEU A 118 20.20 21.57 9.99
CA LEU A 118 20.09 23.00 9.71
C LEU A 118 20.56 23.84 10.90
N SER A 119 21.41 24.83 10.63
CA SER A 119 21.87 25.81 11.62
C SER A 119 20.83 26.89 11.92
N ASP A 120 19.97 27.23 10.96
CA ASP A 120 18.89 28.21 11.17
C ASP A 120 17.75 27.61 11.98
N GLN A 121 17.62 28.04 13.24
CA GLN A 121 16.67 27.47 14.19
C GLN A 121 15.21 27.68 13.77
N LYS A 122 14.89 28.82 13.13
CA LYS A 122 13.53 29.13 12.69
C LYS A 122 13.09 28.17 11.58
N SER A 123 13.93 27.97 10.57
CA SER A 123 13.67 27.05 9.47
C SER A 123 13.63 25.61 9.95
N LYS A 124 14.57 25.20 10.82
CA LYS A 124 14.57 23.89 11.46
C LYS A 124 13.24 23.59 12.17
N ASN A 125 12.79 24.50 13.04
CA ASN A 125 11.55 24.32 13.80
C ASN A 125 10.33 24.25 12.86
N THR A 126 10.28 25.11 11.85
CA THR A 126 9.17 25.17 10.88
C THR A 126 9.08 23.86 10.08
N LEU A 127 10.20 23.38 9.54
CA LEU A 127 10.25 22.17 8.74
C LEU A 127 9.98 20.92 9.57
N LEU A 128 10.55 20.80 10.79
CA LEU A 128 10.27 19.67 11.68
C LEU A 128 8.79 19.59 12.04
N SER A 129 8.15 20.73 12.33
CA SER A 129 6.71 20.79 12.60
C SER A 129 5.89 20.28 11.42
N ALA A 130 6.22 20.71 10.19
CA ALA A 130 5.55 20.25 8.98
C ALA A 130 5.76 18.75 8.73
N ILE A 131 7.00 18.26 8.88
CA ILE A 131 7.34 16.85 8.72
C ILE A 131 6.58 15.97 9.72
N ASN A 132 6.53 16.38 10.99
CA ASN A 132 5.83 15.62 12.05
C ASN A 132 4.31 15.56 11.81
N LYS A 133 3.70 16.65 11.33
CA LYS A 133 2.29 16.66 10.94
C LYS A 133 2.03 15.72 9.77
N ALA A 134 2.84 15.82 8.70
CA ALA A 134 2.73 14.95 7.54
C ALA A 134 2.91 13.46 7.90
N LYS A 135 3.90 13.14 8.74
CA LYS A 135 4.17 11.78 9.24
C LYS A 135 3.00 11.22 10.03
N THR A 136 2.43 12.01 10.94
CA THR A 136 1.29 11.60 11.76
C THR A 136 0.07 11.29 10.90
N LYS A 137 -0.28 12.19 9.97
CA LYS A 137 -1.38 11.99 9.02
C LYS A 137 -1.16 10.77 8.14
N TYR A 138 0.05 10.60 7.62
CA TYR A 138 0.38 9.48 6.75
C TYR A 138 0.36 8.14 7.50
N ASN A 139 0.80 8.09 8.76
CA ASN A 139 0.67 6.90 9.59
C ASN A 139 -0.80 6.51 9.81
N GLY A 140 -1.70 7.48 9.97
CA GLY A 140 -3.15 7.23 9.99
C GLY A 140 -3.65 6.62 8.68
N THR A 141 -3.17 7.14 7.54
CA THR A 141 -3.46 6.59 6.21
C THR A 141 -3.00 5.14 6.10
N LEU A 142 -1.76 4.83 6.52
CA LEU A 142 -1.22 3.48 6.50
C LEU A 142 -2.03 2.52 7.39
N ALA A 143 -2.48 2.97 8.57
CA ALA A 143 -3.32 2.16 9.45
C ALA A 143 -4.68 1.83 8.81
N ASN A 144 -5.32 2.80 8.17
CA ASN A 144 -6.58 2.58 7.45
C ASN A 144 -6.38 1.66 6.24
N THR A 145 -5.26 1.79 5.54
CA THR A 145 -4.91 0.92 4.40
C THR A 145 -4.77 -0.54 4.83
N SER A 146 -4.10 -0.79 5.98
CA SER A 146 -4.00 -2.14 6.54
C SER A 146 -5.38 -2.73 6.81
N LYS A 147 -6.26 -1.95 7.45
CA LYS A 147 -7.64 -2.39 7.73
C LYS A 147 -8.41 -2.70 6.45
N ALA A 148 -8.27 -1.90 5.40
CA ALA A 148 -8.91 -2.15 4.11
C ALA A 148 -8.40 -3.45 3.46
N ILE A 149 -7.09 -3.73 3.54
CA ILE A 149 -6.52 -5.00 3.08
C ILE A 149 -7.06 -6.18 3.89
N ASP A 150 -7.22 -6.03 5.21
CA ASP A 150 -7.81 -7.09 6.05
C ASP A 150 -9.29 -7.32 5.71
N LYS A 151 -10.05 -6.25 5.40
CA LYS A 151 -11.41 -6.38 4.88
C LYS A 151 -11.46 -7.15 3.55
N LEU A 152 -10.48 -6.98 2.66
CA LEU A 152 -10.37 -7.80 1.43
C LEU A 152 -10.13 -9.28 1.74
N LYS A 153 -9.28 -9.60 2.73
CA LYS A 153 -9.05 -10.98 3.14
C LYS A 153 -10.33 -11.63 3.69
N LEU A 154 -11.08 -10.90 4.51
CA LEU A 154 -12.37 -11.35 5.01
C LEU A 154 -13.38 -11.55 3.87
N LEU A 155 -13.45 -10.59 2.95
CA LEU A 155 -14.33 -10.67 1.78
C LEU A 155 -14.04 -11.92 0.93
N HIS A 156 -12.76 -12.24 0.71
CA HIS A 156 -12.36 -13.48 0.05
C HIS A 156 -12.87 -14.71 0.80
N ASN A 157 -12.67 -14.77 2.13
CA ASN A 157 -13.09 -15.92 2.92
C ASN A 157 -14.61 -16.10 2.87
N ASP A 158 -15.36 -15.00 3.06
CA ASP A 158 -16.81 -15.00 2.99
C ASP A 158 -17.31 -15.49 1.63
N ALA A 159 -16.67 -15.05 0.55
CA ALA A 159 -16.99 -15.50 -0.80
C ALA A 159 -16.75 -17.00 -1.00
N VAL A 160 -15.62 -17.53 -0.52
CA VAL A 160 -15.33 -18.97 -0.60
C VAL A 160 -16.34 -19.78 0.21
N GLU A 161 -16.76 -19.29 1.38
CA GLU A 161 -17.81 -19.95 2.17
C GLU A 161 -19.17 -19.95 1.45
N VAL A 162 -19.51 -18.86 0.74
CA VAL A 162 -20.70 -18.83 -0.12
C VAL A 162 -20.63 -19.88 -1.24
N VAL A 163 -19.47 -20.06 -1.89
CA VAL A 163 -19.30 -21.11 -2.91
C VAL A 163 -19.57 -22.50 -2.32
N LYS A 164 -19.01 -22.80 -1.15
CA LYS A 164 -19.24 -24.08 -0.47
C LYS A 164 -20.70 -24.28 -0.09
N ALA A 165 -21.37 -23.23 0.39
CA ALA A 165 -22.79 -23.29 0.69
C ALA A 165 -23.62 -23.57 -0.58
N LEU A 166 -23.27 -22.94 -1.71
CA LEU A 166 -23.90 -23.20 -3.01
C LEU A 166 -23.71 -24.65 -3.46
N GLU A 167 -22.54 -25.22 -3.22
CA GLU A 167 -22.23 -26.62 -3.55
C GLU A 167 -23.10 -27.60 -2.75
N VAL A 168 -23.26 -27.36 -1.44
CA VAL A 168 -24.16 -28.15 -0.60
C VAL A 168 -25.62 -27.95 -1.00
N ALA A 169 -26.04 -26.71 -1.26
CA ALA A 169 -27.40 -26.39 -1.71
C ALA A 169 -27.76 -27.08 -3.03
N ALA A 170 -26.82 -27.14 -3.98
CA ALA A 170 -26.97 -27.87 -5.23
C ALA A 170 -27.18 -29.36 -4.99
N ALA A 171 -26.34 -29.98 -4.15
CA ALA A 171 -26.47 -31.39 -3.78
C ALA A 171 -27.79 -31.73 -3.05
N LEU A 172 -28.34 -30.78 -2.30
CA LEU A 172 -29.60 -30.92 -1.57
C LEU A 172 -30.83 -30.42 -2.34
N ASN A 173 -30.63 -29.87 -3.55
CA ASN A 173 -31.67 -29.20 -4.34
C ASN A 173 -32.44 -28.12 -3.53
N SER A 174 -31.72 -27.32 -2.74
CA SER A 174 -32.28 -26.32 -1.81
C SER A 174 -31.55 -24.98 -1.90
N PHE A 175 -32.00 -24.11 -2.80
CA PHE A 175 -31.30 -22.88 -3.19
C PHE A 175 -31.72 -21.60 -2.45
N ASP A 176 -32.81 -21.65 -1.67
CA ASP A 176 -33.46 -20.44 -1.12
C ASP A 176 -32.63 -19.70 -0.05
N SER A 177 -31.61 -20.33 0.56
CA SER A 177 -30.91 -19.77 1.72
C SER A 177 -29.70 -18.88 1.42
N ILE A 178 -29.29 -18.69 0.14
CA ILE A 178 -27.95 -18.15 -0.18
C ILE A 178 -27.96 -16.71 -0.71
N ASN A 179 -29.11 -16.20 -1.15
CA ASN A 179 -29.23 -14.88 -1.79
C ASN A 179 -28.76 -13.69 -0.93
N GLY A 180 -28.92 -13.76 0.39
CA GLY A 180 -28.50 -12.69 1.30
C GLY A 180 -26.98 -12.54 1.41
N GLN A 181 -26.24 -13.63 1.30
CA GLN A 181 -24.79 -13.63 1.51
C GLN A 181 -24.04 -13.03 0.32
N MET A 182 -24.45 -13.34 -0.91
CA MET A 182 -23.84 -12.77 -2.12
C MET A 182 -23.96 -11.25 -2.15
N LYS A 183 -25.16 -10.71 -1.88
CA LYS A 183 -25.40 -9.27 -1.84
C LYS A 183 -24.53 -8.56 -0.80
N SER A 184 -24.36 -9.18 0.38
CA SER A 184 -23.48 -8.64 1.41
C SER A 184 -22.02 -8.51 0.97
N ILE A 185 -21.52 -9.43 0.14
CA ILE A 185 -20.16 -9.38 -0.41
C ILE A 185 -20.06 -8.23 -1.42
N GLU A 186 -21.02 -8.12 -2.33
CA GLU A 186 -21.08 -7.04 -3.34
C GLU A 186 -21.08 -5.65 -2.69
N ASP A 187 -21.97 -5.43 -1.72
CA ASP A 187 -22.13 -4.14 -1.03
C ASP A 187 -20.86 -3.67 -0.31
N ARG A 188 -19.96 -4.60 0.07
CA ARG A 188 -18.70 -4.29 0.77
C ARG A 188 -17.55 -3.90 -0.15
N VAL A 189 -17.58 -4.30 -1.43
CA VAL A 189 -16.43 -4.12 -2.34
C VAL A 189 -16.13 -2.64 -2.54
N ASP A 190 -17.14 -1.84 -2.89
CA ASP A 190 -16.93 -0.42 -3.24
C ASP A 190 -16.33 0.37 -2.07
N GLY A 191 -16.83 0.14 -0.86
CA GLY A 191 -16.29 0.79 0.35
C GLY A 191 -14.82 0.44 0.58
N ILE A 192 -14.45 -0.83 0.42
CA ILE A 192 -13.05 -1.27 0.58
C ILE A 192 -12.15 -0.63 -0.49
N MET A 193 -12.62 -0.54 -1.73
CA MET A 193 -11.83 0.04 -2.83
C MET A 193 -11.65 1.54 -2.68
N GLN A 194 -12.67 2.25 -2.17
CA GLN A 194 -12.56 3.66 -1.82
C GLN A 194 -11.51 3.88 -0.73
N GLU A 195 -11.52 3.07 0.34
CA GLU A 195 -10.53 3.15 1.42
C GLU A 195 -9.09 2.93 0.90
N LEU A 196 -8.88 1.98 0.00
CA LEU A 196 -7.57 1.75 -0.63
C LEU A 196 -7.15 2.89 -1.57
N ASN A 197 -8.11 3.56 -2.21
CA ASN A 197 -7.83 4.69 -3.10
C ASN A 197 -7.33 5.92 -2.33
N VAL A 198 -7.86 6.15 -1.13
CA VAL A 198 -7.37 7.21 -0.22
C VAL A 198 -5.88 7.03 0.05
N ALA A 199 -5.41 5.79 0.22
CA ALA A 199 -3.99 5.50 0.44
C ALA A 199 -3.11 5.98 -0.71
N VAL A 200 -3.53 5.75 -1.95
CA VAL A 200 -2.83 6.24 -3.15
C VAL A 200 -2.79 7.76 -3.13
N VAL A 201 -3.95 8.41 -3.02
CA VAL A 201 -4.08 9.88 -3.05
C VAL A 201 -3.21 10.55 -1.99
N GLU A 202 -3.28 10.09 -0.74
CA GLU A 202 -2.47 10.65 0.36
C GLU A 202 -0.97 10.38 0.17
N SER A 203 -0.60 9.22 -0.42
CA SER A 203 0.80 8.95 -0.74
C SER A 203 1.33 9.86 -1.83
N LYS A 204 0.53 10.15 -2.87
CA LYS A 204 0.91 11.07 -3.96
C LYS A 204 1.21 12.47 -3.43
N LYS A 205 0.40 12.95 -2.49
CA LYS A 205 0.60 14.27 -1.86
C LYS A 205 2.01 14.43 -1.28
N LEU A 206 2.58 13.40 -0.64
CA LEU A 206 3.91 13.48 -0.01
C LEU A 206 5.05 13.83 -0.99
N TYR A 207 4.88 13.60 -2.30
CA TYR A 207 5.89 13.97 -3.28
C TYR A 207 5.44 15.03 -4.30
N GLU A 208 4.14 15.29 -4.41
CA GLU A 208 3.56 16.30 -5.31
C GLU A 208 3.37 17.67 -4.65
N LYS A 209 3.11 17.73 -3.33
CA LYS A 209 2.85 18.98 -2.61
C LYS A 209 4.07 19.47 -1.83
N LYS A 210 4.09 20.78 -1.52
CA LYS A 210 5.08 21.32 -0.57
C LYS A 210 4.80 20.76 0.82
N ILE A 211 5.86 20.49 1.59
CA ILE A 211 5.70 19.91 2.94
C ILE A 211 4.83 20.79 3.87
N THR A 212 4.84 22.10 3.65
CA THR A 212 4.00 23.08 4.38
C THR A 212 2.51 22.93 4.07
N GLU A 213 2.16 22.44 2.88
CA GLU A 213 0.79 22.19 2.43
C GLU A 213 0.29 20.79 2.82
N LEU A 214 1.17 19.91 3.35
CA LEU A 214 0.80 18.56 3.80
C LEU A 214 0.08 18.57 5.15
N GLY A 215 0.27 19.64 5.93
CA GLY A 215 -0.38 19.86 7.24
C GLY A 215 -1.66 20.70 7.16
N GLU A 216 -1.98 21.27 6.00
CA GLU A 216 -3.21 22.00 5.75
C GLU A 216 -4.20 21.07 5.04
N ASN A 217 -5.09 20.49 5.84
CA ASN A 217 -6.37 19.83 5.54
C ASN A 217 -6.68 18.83 6.66
#